data_AF-A0A932C4Y6-F1
#
_entry.id   AF-A0A932C4Y6-F1
#
_cell.length_a   1.000
_cell.length_b   1.000
_cell.length_c   1.000
_cell.angle_alpha   90.00
_cell.angle_beta   90.00
_cell.angle_gamma   90.00
#
_symmetry.space_group_name_H-M   'P 1'
#
loop_
_entity.id
_entity.type
_entity.pdbx_description
1 polymer ?
#
loop_
_entity_poly.entity_id
_entity_poly.type
_entity_poly.pdbx_seq_one_letter_code
_entity_poly.pdbx_strand_id
1 'polypeptide(L)'
;MESHIKKILLLVSVLGFAAIAGAADRWETLRAINWVENPTNQTHVGRFGELGPYQFRPGTWRMHSDKPFRMAIQRSVADEVAVKHYEWIKRTLERAGAEASAFNIAMAWNCGVEAVISGRAPTVSYNYAQRVSNLIETLKQRIQPDLAGAMPADTRGGEMNLDSRGAEQLRFRILRDTPRFVLAAG
;
A
#
# COMPACT_ATOMS: atom_id res chain seq x y z
N MET A 1 -9.62 43.14 -0.28
CA MET A 1 -8.39 42.43 -0.71
C MET A 1 -8.08 41.22 0.18
N GLU A 2 -8.13 41.34 1.52
CA GLU A 2 -7.86 40.24 2.46
C GLU A 2 -8.81 39.02 2.34
N SER A 3 -10.08 39.24 2.00
CA SER A 3 -11.06 38.14 1.83
C SER A 3 -10.71 37.22 0.65
N HIS A 4 -10.16 37.76 -0.43
CA HIS A 4 -9.76 36.98 -1.60
C HIS A 4 -8.47 36.20 -1.36
N ILE A 5 -7.51 36.78 -0.62
CA ILE A 5 -6.26 36.12 -0.24
C ILE A 5 -6.55 34.94 0.70
N LYS A 6 -7.43 35.09 1.70
CA LYS A 6 -7.84 33.98 2.59
C LYS A 6 -8.56 32.86 1.83
N LYS A 7 -9.41 33.18 0.86
CA LYS A 7 -10.10 32.18 0.01
C LYS A 7 -9.12 31.43 -0.90
N ILE A 8 -8.15 32.13 -1.49
CA ILE A 8 -7.09 31.51 -2.30
C ILE A 8 -6.22 30.60 -1.42
N LEU A 9 -5.83 31.05 -0.22
CA LEU A 9 -5.04 30.25 0.72
C LEU A 9 -5.78 28.98 1.18
N LEU A 10 -7.09 29.09 1.41
CA LEU A 10 -7.94 27.96 1.78
C LEU A 10 -8.09 26.96 0.63
N LEU A 11 -8.29 27.45 -0.60
CA LEU A 11 -8.40 26.59 -1.80
C LEU A 11 -7.09 25.82 -2.07
N VAL A 12 -5.94 26.50 -1.98
CA VAL A 12 -4.62 25.88 -2.14
C VAL A 12 -4.35 24.83 -1.06
N SER A 13 -4.71 25.13 0.19
CA SER A 13 -4.57 24.18 1.31
C SER A 13 -5.44 22.92 1.13
N VAL A 14 -6.70 23.07 0.71
CA VAL A 14 -7.62 21.94 0.48
C VAL A 14 -7.14 21.06 -0.69
N LEU A 15 -6.70 21.67 -1.79
CA LEU A 15 -6.19 20.94 -2.95
C LEU A 15 -4.88 20.19 -2.62
N GLY A 16 -3.98 20.82 -1.85
CA GLY A 16 -2.75 20.18 -1.39
C GLY A 16 -3.00 18.96 -0.51
N PHE A 17 -3.95 19.06 0.43
CA PHE A 17 -4.29 17.95 1.33
C PHE A 17 -4.90 16.75 0.60
N ALA A 18 -5.80 16.98 -0.36
CA ALA A 18 -6.43 15.91 -1.14
C ALA A 18 -5.41 15.12 -2.01
N ALA A 19 -4.43 15.81 -2.58
CA ALA A 19 -3.37 15.17 -3.36
C ALA A 19 -2.47 14.27 -2.51
N ILE A 20 -2.15 14.70 -1.28
CA ILE A 20 -1.34 13.92 -0.33
C ILE A 20 -2.10 12.67 0.13
N ALA A 21 -3.38 12.81 0.49
CA ALA A 21 -4.21 11.69 0.91
C ALA A 21 -4.31 10.61 -0.19
N GLY A 22 -4.58 11.01 -1.44
CA GLY A 22 -4.62 10.06 -2.56
C GLY A 22 -3.28 9.39 -2.87
N ALA A 23 -2.16 10.08 -2.65
CA ALA A 23 -0.83 9.51 -2.83
C ALA A 23 -0.48 8.49 -1.74
N ALA A 24 -0.87 8.76 -0.49
CA ALA A 24 -0.75 7.82 0.63
C ALA A 24 -1.54 6.55 0.34
N ASP A 25 -2.84 6.66 0.05
CA ASP A 25 -3.72 5.52 -0.22
C ASP A 25 -3.17 4.62 -1.35
N ARG A 26 -2.65 5.22 -2.42
CA ARG A 26 -1.97 4.49 -3.50
C ARG A 26 -0.71 3.79 -3.02
N TRP A 27 0.13 4.48 -2.24
CA TRP A 27 1.35 3.89 -1.70
C TRP A 27 1.05 2.70 -0.80
N GLU A 28 0.08 2.80 0.13
CA GLU A 28 -0.29 1.66 0.98
C GLU A 28 -0.83 0.50 0.16
N THR A 29 -1.69 0.79 -0.82
CA THR A 29 -2.28 -0.25 -1.69
C THR A 29 -1.21 -1.00 -2.48
N LEU A 30 -0.30 -0.28 -3.14
CA LEU A 30 0.79 -0.88 -3.90
C LEU A 30 1.77 -1.63 -2.98
N ARG A 31 2.03 -1.12 -1.78
CA ARG A 31 2.90 -1.81 -0.82
C ARG A 31 2.27 -3.13 -0.36
N ALA A 32 0.99 -3.13 -0.05
CA ALA A 32 0.26 -4.33 0.34
C ALA A 32 0.19 -5.36 -0.81
N ILE A 33 -0.08 -4.92 -2.05
CA ILE A 33 -0.04 -5.79 -3.23
C ILE A 33 1.34 -6.42 -3.40
N ASN A 34 2.43 -5.64 -3.33
CA ASN A 34 3.79 -6.18 -3.41
C ASN A 34 4.06 -7.27 -2.38
N TRP A 35 3.59 -7.09 -1.14
CA TRP A 35 3.75 -8.08 -0.07
C TRP A 35 2.94 -9.36 -0.30
N VAL A 36 1.73 -9.26 -0.84
CA VAL A 36 0.92 -10.43 -1.17
C VAL A 36 1.48 -11.18 -2.38
N GLU A 37 1.89 -10.45 -3.42
CA GLU A 37 2.38 -11.02 -4.68
C GLU A 37 3.76 -11.66 -4.54
N ASN A 38 4.67 -11.01 -3.80
CA ASN A 38 6.06 -11.44 -3.74
C ASN A 38 6.67 -11.20 -2.35
N PRO A 39 6.22 -11.93 -1.31
CA PRO A 39 6.65 -11.72 0.07
C PRO A 39 8.14 -11.95 0.30
N THR A 40 8.81 -12.70 -0.59
CA THR A 40 10.24 -13.04 -0.47
C THR A 40 11.10 -12.37 -1.55
N ASN A 41 10.53 -11.41 -2.30
CA ASN A 41 11.21 -10.65 -3.36
C ASN A 41 11.94 -11.55 -4.39
N GLN A 42 11.30 -12.64 -4.79
CA GLN A 42 11.80 -13.56 -5.81
C GLN A 42 11.90 -12.85 -7.16
N THR A 43 12.97 -13.12 -7.89
CA THR A 43 13.25 -12.53 -9.22
C THR A 43 13.05 -13.52 -10.36
N HIS A 44 12.68 -14.77 -10.04
CA HIS A 44 12.40 -15.81 -11.04
C HIS A 44 10.98 -15.67 -11.60
N VAL A 45 10.78 -16.27 -12.77
CA VAL A 45 9.48 -16.29 -13.45
C VAL A 45 8.51 -17.19 -12.68
N GLY A 46 7.33 -16.68 -12.36
CA GLY A 46 6.25 -17.41 -11.72
C GLY A 46 5.58 -18.44 -12.64
N ARG A 47 4.67 -19.25 -12.08
CA ARG A 47 4.02 -20.36 -12.80
C ARG A 47 3.34 -19.93 -14.11
N PHE A 48 2.78 -18.73 -14.16
CA PHE A 48 2.05 -18.23 -15.33
C PHE A 48 2.85 -17.21 -16.16
N GLY A 49 4.17 -17.17 -16.00
CA GLY A 49 5.01 -16.18 -16.69
C GLY A 49 5.06 -14.82 -15.97
N GLU A 50 4.63 -14.77 -14.71
CA GLU A 50 4.63 -13.57 -13.89
C GLU A 50 6.06 -13.18 -13.47
N LEU A 51 6.35 -11.89 -13.33
CA LEU A 51 7.71 -11.44 -13.01
C LEU A 51 7.74 -10.20 -12.11
N GLY A 52 8.72 -10.19 -11.20
CA GLY A 52 9.06 -9.02 -10.41
C GLY A 52 8.26 -8.85 -9.12
N PRO A 53 8.41 -7.69 -8.45
CA PRO A 53 7.83 -7.42 -7.14
C PRO A 53 6.29 -7.40 -7.14
N TYR A 54 5.68 -7.19 -8.29
CA TYR A 54 4.23 -7.12 -8.45
C TYR A 54 3.65 -8.23 -9.33
N GLN A 55 4.46 -9.26 -9.64
CA GLN A 55 4.06 -10.41 -10.45
C GLN A 55 3.36 -10.01 -11.76
N PHE A 56 3.92 -9.03 -12.48
CA PHE A 56 3.33 -8.57 -13.74
C PHE A 56 3.29 -9.70 -14.76
N ARG A 57 2.23 -9.76 -15.57
CA ARG A 57 2.18 -10.56 -16.79
C ARG A 57 2.71 -9.75 -17.98
N PRO A 58 3.23 -10.41 -19.04
CA PRO A 58 3.70 -9.71 -20.25
C PRO A 58 2.65 -8.80 -20.89
N GLY A 59 1.38 -9.19 -20.83
CA GLY A 59 0.25 -8.38 -21.32
C GLY A 59 0.13 -7.06 -20.57
N THR A 60 -0.03 -7.13 -19.24
CA THR A 60 -0.11 -5.95 -18.36
C THR A 60 1.12 -5.06 -18.49
N TRP A 61 2.31 -5.64 -18.58
CA TRP A 61 3.54 -4.88 -18.76
C TRP A 61 3.51 -4.01 -20.02
N ARG A 62 3.13 -4.59 -21.16
CA ARG A 62 3.04 -3.89 -22.45
C ARG A 62 1.97 -2.79 -22.48
N MET A 63 0.98 -2.84 -21.59
CA MET A 63 -0.01 -1.76 -21.48
C MET A 63 0.56 -0.47 -20.92
N HIS A 64 1.66 -0.53 -20.14
CA HIS A 64 2.16 0.58 -19.34
C HIS A 64 3.64 0.92 -19.56
N SER A 65 4.33 0.14 -20.40
CA SER A 65 5.76 0.30 -20.67
C SER A 65 6.17 -0.33 -22.00
N ASP A 66 7.04 0.39 -22.73
CA ASP A 66 7.72 -0.12 -23.93
C ASP A 66 9.04 -0.83 -23.60
N LYS A 67 9.45 -0.84 -22.33
CA LYS A 67 10.70 -1.49 -21.91
C LYS A 67 10.56 -3.01 -22.05
N PRO A 68 11.67 -3.75 -22.26
CA PRO A 68 11.63 -5.21 -22.27
C PRO A 68 11.07 -5.79 -20.97
N PHE A 69 10.21 -6.81 -21.05
CA PHE A 69 9.54 -7.41 -19.87
C PHE A 69 10.51 -7.92 -18.79
N ARG A 70 11.72 -8.35 -19.17
CA ARG A 70 12.78 -8.71 -18.21
C ARG A 70 13.13 -7.59 -17.22
N MET A 71 12.84 -6.33 -17.55
CA MET A 71 13.06 -5.20 -16.64
C MET A 71 12.05 -5.16 -15.49
N ALA A 72 11.02 -6.02 -15.47
CA ALA A 72 10.10 -6.14 -14.34
C ALA A 72 10.78 -6.57 -13.03
N ILE A 73 11.97 -7.17 -13.09
CA ILE A 73 12.77 -7.46 -11.87
C ILE A 73 13.43 -6.19 -11.29
N GLN A 74 13.58 -5.13 -12.08
CA GLN A 74 14.21 -3.90 -11.64
C GLN A 74 13.20 -3.07 -10.85
N ARG A 75 13.49 -2.83 -9.57
CA ARG A 75 12.52 -2.26 -8.64
C ARG A 75 11.95 -0.92 -9.11
N SER A 76 12.82 0.02 -9.49
CA SER A 76 12.39 1.35 -9.96
C SER A 76 11.46 1.30 -11.17
N VAL A 77 11.76 0.41 -12.13
CA VAL A 77 10.95 0.23 -13.33
C VAL A 77 9.62 -0.44 -13.00
N ALA A 78 9.64 -1.45 -12.12
CA ALA A 78 8.44 -2.15 -11.68
C ALA A 78 7.51 -1.24 -10.88
N ASP A 79 8.05 -0.39 -10.01
CA ASP A 79 7.27 0.60 -9.24
C ASP A 79 6.59 1.62 -10.18
N GLU A 80 7.29 2.09 -11.22
CA GLU A 80 6.72 3.00 -12.23
C GLU A 80 5.53 2.35 -12.95
N VAL A 81 5.70 1.10 -13.41
CA VAL A 81 4.64 0.33 -14.08
C VAL A 81 3.48 0.06 -13.12
N ALA A 82 3.76 -0.22 -11.85
CA ALA A 82 2.74 -0.47 -10.84
C ALA A 82 1.86 0.74 -10.62
N VAL A 83 2.46 1.93 -10.52
CA VAL A 83 1.72 3.20 -10.41
C VAL A 83 0.84 3.42 -11.63
N LYS A 84 1.37 3.27 -12.85
CA LYS A 84 0.58 3.42 -14.08
C LYS A 84 -0.60 2.44 -14.14
N HIS A 85 -0.36 1.18 -13.75
CA HIS A 85 -1.40 0.16 -13.74
C HIS A 85 -2.48 0.46 -12.70
N TYR A 86 -2.10 0.83 -11.48
CA TYR A 86 -3.02 1.27 -10.42
C TYR A 86 -3.92 2.40 -10.91
N GLU A 87 -3.32 3.45 -11.49
CA GLU A 87 -4.06 4.62 -11.96
C GLU A 87 -4.99 4.28 -13.14
N TRP A 88 -4.58 3.35 -14.01
CA TRP A 88 -5.44 2.83 -15.06
C TRP A 88 -6.64 2.05 -14.49
N ILE A 89 -6.43 1.17 -13.51
CA ILE A 89 -7.51 0.43 -12.84
C ILE A 89 -8.49 1.41 -12.20
N LYS A 90 -7.98 2.34 -11.38
CA LYS A 90 -8.76 3.35 -10.67
C LYS A 90 -9.69 4.11 -11.62
N ARG A 91 -9.13 4.71 -12.69
CA ARG A 91 -9.91 5.45 -13.68
C ARG A 91 -10.93 4.58 -14.41
N THR A 92 -10.61 3.31 -14.64
CA THR A 92 -11.51 2.41 -15.37
C THR A 92 -12.70 2.00 -14.51
N LEU A 93 -12.49 1.73 -13.22
CA LEU A 93 -13.57 1.51 -12.25
C LEU A 93 -14.46 2.74 -12.13
N GLU A 94 -13.87 3.91 -11.89
CA GLU A 94 -14.60 5.19 -11.75
C GLU A 94 -15.45 5.50 -12.98
N ARG A 95 -14.91 5.30 -14.19
CA ARG A 95 -15.65 5.51 -15.44
C ARG A 95 -16.84 4.56 -15.60
N ALA A 96 -16.73 3.35 -15.08
CA ALA A 96 -17.82 2.37 -15.08
C ALA A 96 -18.83 2.59 -13.95
N GLY A 97 -18.66 3.64 -13.12
CA GLY A 97 -19.51 3.89 -11.94
C GLY A 97 -19.24 2.94 -10.77
N ALA A 98 -18.17 2.15 -10.83
CA ALA A 98 -17.74 1.30 -9.73
C ALA A 98 -16.84 2.08 -8.76
N GLU A 99 -16.94 1.76 -7.48
CA GLU A 99 -16.08 2.37 -6.46
C GLU A 99 -14.62 1.93 -6.66
N ALA A 100 -13.69 2.88 -6.76
CA ALA A 100 -12.25 2.60 -6.80
C ALA A 100 -11.64 2.46 -5.39
N SER A 101 -12.26 1.62 -4.56
CA SER A 101 -11.73 1.27 -3.24
C SER A 101 -10.45 0.43 -3.37
N ALA A 102 -9.60 0.43 -2.34
CA ALA A 102 -8.40 -0.41 -2.32
C ALA A 102 -8.72 -1.89 -2.54
N PHE A 103 -9.88 -2.35 -2.04
CA PHE A 103 -10.40 -3.69 -2.25
C PHE A 103 -10.70 -3.98 -3.73
N ASN A 104 -11.48 -3.10 -4.40
CA ASN A 104 -11.81 -3.29 -5.81
C ASN A 104 -10.59 -3.14 -6.73
N ILE A 105 -9.64 -2.26 -6.37
CA ILE A 105 -8.36 -2.13 -7.07
C ILE A 105 -7.55 -3.42 -6.93
N ALA A 106 -7.43 -3.99 -5.72
CA ALA A 106 -6.73 -5.25 -5.50
C ALA A 106 -7.40 -6.43 -6.23
N MET A 107 -8.73 -6.45 -6.25
CA MET A 107 -9.49 -7.47 -6.99
C MET A 107 -9.23 -7.35 -8.50
N ALA A 108 -9.31 -6.14 -9.06
CA ALA A 108 -9.03 -5.87 -10.47
C ALA A 108 -7.56 -6.14 -10.83
N TRP A 109 -6.64 -5.96 -9.90
CA TRP A 109 -5.23 -6.35 -10.06
C TRP A 109 -5.09 -7.85 -10.30
N ASN A 110 -5.83 -8.66 -9.54
CA ASN A 110 -5.72 -10.11 -9.57
C ASN A 110 -6.49 -10.78 -10.73
N CYS A 111 -7.70 -10.29 -11.05
CA CYS A 111 -8.58 -10.92 -12.05
C CYS A 111 -8.89 -10.06 -13.28
N GLY A 112 -8.37 -8.83 -13.34
CA GLY A 112 -8.68 -7.87 -14.38
C GLY A 112 -9.92 -7.03 -14.06
N VAL A 113 -9.91 -5.79 -14.54
CA VAL A 113 -10.96 -4.80 -14.24
C VAL A 113 -12.33 -5.15 -14.83
N GLU A 114 -12.36 -5.81 -15.99
CA GLU A 114 -13.61 -6.23 -16.65
C GLU A 114 -14.36 -7.28 -15.82
N ALA A 115 -13.66 -8.18 -15.14
CA ALA A 115 -14.28 -9.17 -14.27
C ALA A 115 -14.95 -8.49 -13.07
N VAL A 116 -14.33 -7.45 -12.51
CA VAL A 116 -14.90 -6.66 -11.41
C VAL A 116 -16.12 -5.87 -11.88
N ILE A 117 -16.01 -5.12 -12.98
CA ILE A 117 -17.11 -4.30 -13.52
C ILE A 117 -18.31 -5.16 -13.93
N SER A 118 -18.08 -6.34 -14.51
CA SER A 118 -19.16 -7.25 -14.91
C SER A 118 -19.72 -8.09 -13.76
N GLY A 119 -19.23 -7.93 -12.51
CA GLY A 119 -19.67 -8.70 -11.36
C GLY A 119 -19.33 -10.20 -11.44
N ARG A 120 -18.30 -10.56 -12.22
CA ARG A 120 -17.86 -11.94 -12.48
C ARG A 120 -16.49 -12.25 -11.87
N ALA A 121 -16.05 -11.47 -10.88
CA ALA A 121 -14.81 -11.74 -10.18
C ALA A 121 -14.90 -13.10 -9.44
N PRO A 122 -13.89 -13.97 -9.54
CA PRO A 122 -13.92 -15.27 -8.88
C PRO A 122 -13.64 -15.14 -7.38
N THR A 123 -14.14 -16.08 -6.56
CA THR A 123 -13.96 -16.07 -5.09
C THR A 123 -12.51 -15.95 -4.64
N VAL A 124 -11.57 -16.55 -5.39
CA VAL A 124 -10.13 -16.46 -5.10
C VAL A 124 -9.63 -15.01 -5.12
N SER A 125 -10.20 -14.16 -5.98
CA SER A 125 -9.84 -12.74 -6.09
C SER A 125 -10.45 -11.89 -4.97
N TYR A 126 -11.61 -12.28 -4.44
CA TYR A 126 -12.16 -11.70 -3.21
C TYR A 126 -11.23 -11.99 -2.02
N ASN A 127 -10.82 -13.25 -1.85
CA ASN A 127 -9.89 -13.63 -0.78
C ASN A 127 -8.55 -12.91 -0.92
N TYR A 128 -8.05 -12.76 -2.15
CA TYR A 128 -6.87 -11.96 -2.43
C TYR A 128 -7.06 -10.50 -1.99
N ALA A 129 -8.14 -9.84 -2.41
CA ALA A 129 -8.42 -8.45 -2.09
C ALA A 129 -8.61 -8.21 -0.58
N GLN A 130 -9.18 -9.18 0.13
CA GLN A 130 -9.28 -9.16 1.58
C GLN A 130 -7.91 -9.15 2.25
N ARG A 131 -6.98 -10.03 1.82
CA ARG A 131 -5.61 -10.05 2.37
C ARG A 131 -4.88 -8.72 2.14
N VAL A 132 -5.05 -8.13 0.95
CA VAL A 132 -4.48 -6.81 0.65
C VAL A 132 -5.07 -5.74 1.59
N SER A 133 -6.39 -5.74 1.78
CA SER A 133 -7.07 -4.75 2.64
C SER A 133 -6.62 -4.86 4.10
N ASN A 134 -6.53 -6.08 4.64
CA ASN A 134 -6.04 -6.32 6.01
C ASN A 134 -4.59 -5.82 6.20
N LEU A 135 -3.75 -5.94 5.16
CA LEU A 135 -2.38 -5.42 5.19
C LEU A 135 -2.34 -3.89 5.14
N ILE A 136 -3.23 -3.25 4.36
CA ILE A 136 -3.34 -1.79 4.33
C ILE A 136 -3.71 -1.26 5.72
N GLU A 137 -4.68 -1.86 6.39
CA GLU A 137 -5.06 -1.49 7.76
C GLU A 137 -3.86 -1.60 8.72
N THR A 138 -3.09 -2.69 8.61
CA THR A 138 -1.87 -2.88 9.39
C THR A 138 -0.81 -1.81 9.09
N LEU A 139 -0.64 -1.41 7.82
CA LEU A 139 0.30 -0.36 7.42
C LEU A 139 -0.13 1.01 7.97
N LYS A 140 -1.41 1.35 7.88
CA LYS A 140 -1.97 2.59 8.41
C LYS A 140 -1.79 2.69 9.92
N GLN A 141 -2.04 1.60 10.65
CA GLN A 141 -1.83 1.51 12.10
C GLN A 141 -0.36 1.63 12.52
N ARG A 142 0.62 1.36 11.65
CA ARG A 142 2.04 1.54 11.97
C ARG A 142 2.53 2.96 11.74
N ILE A 143 1.95 3.67 10.77
CA ILE A 143 2.35 5.05 10.43
C ILE A 143 1.74 6.06 11.40
N GLN A 144 0.53 5.81 11.90
CA GLN A 144 -0.17 6.69 12.85
C GLN A 144 0.52 6.87 14.23
N PRO A 145 1.06 5.83 14.90
CA PRO A 145 1.73 5.98 16.19
C PRO A 145 3.07 6.73 16.11
N ASP A 146 3.78 6.65 14.99
CA ASP A 146 5.06 7.36 14.81
C ASP A 146 4.89 8.90 14.75
N LEU A 147 3.71 9.38 14.33
CA LEU A 147 3.35 10.81 14.34
C LEU A 147 2.85 11.29 15.72
N ALA A 148 2.23 10.40 16.50
CA ALA A 148 1.77 10.71 17.86
C ALA A 148 2.92 10.74 18.87
N GLY A 149 3.97 9.93 18.66
CA GLY A 149 5.19 9.93 19.50
C GLY A 149 6.14 11.11 19.26
N ALA A 150 5.92 11.91 18.21
CA ALA A 150 6.75 13.06 17.84
C ALA A 150 6.27 14.41 18.41
N MET A 151 5.19 14.42 19.21
CA MET A 151 4.80 15.61 19.98
C MET A 151 5.67 15.70 21.24
N PRO A 152 6.41 16.80 21.49
CA PRO A 152 7.17 16.94 22.73
C PRO A 152 6.19 17.02 23.90
N ALA A 153 6.22 16.00 24.75
CA ALA A 153 5.69 16.06 26.09
C ALA A 153 6.57 17.02 26.90
N ASP A 154 6.29 18.32 26.85
CA ASP A 154 6.87 19.26 27.80
C ASP A 154 5.84 19.67 28.86
N THR A 155 6.33 19.69 30.09
CA THR A 155 5.76 20.26 31.31
C THR A 155 4.55 19.59 31.96
N ARG A 156 4.85 18.59 32.82
CA ARG A 156 4.41 18.51 34.22
C ARG A 156 5.36 17.52 34.93
N GLY A 157 6.31 18.00 35.73
CA GLY A 157 6.10 18.22 37.16
C GLY A 157 6.40 16.91 37.91
N GLY A 158 7.56 16.82 38.54
CA GLY A 158 8.18 15.57 39.00
C GLY A 158 7.50 14.85 40.16
N GLU A 159 7.89 13.59 40.34
CA GLU A 159 8.40 13.02 41.61
C GLU A 159 8.95 11.62 41.35
N MET A 160 10.14 11.36 41.89
CA MET A 160 10.75 10.03 41.96
C MET A 160 9.93 9.12 42.86
N ASN A 161 9.67 7.88 42.43
CA ASN A 161 9.59 6.77 43.38
C ASN A 161 10.13 5.48 42.76
N LEU A 162 11.16 4.93 43.43
CA LEU A 162 11.70 3.59 43.20
C LEU A 162 10.83 2.59 43.94
N ASP A 163 10.25 1.65 43.21
CA ASP A 163 10.38 0.20 43.45
C ASP A 163 9.22 -0.52 42.74
N SER A 164 9.56 -1.42 41.82
CA SER A 164 9.10 -2.82 41.86
C SER A 164 9.61 -3.61 40.68
N ARG A 165 10.23 -4.73 41.05
CA ARG A 165 10.83 -5.81 40.27
C ARG A 165 9.97 -6.31 39.09
N GLY A 166 10.66 -6.73 38.03
CA GLY A 166 10.27 -7.92 37.27
C GLY A 166 9.52 -7.67 35.97
N ALA A 167 10.20 -7.12 34.97
CA ALA A 167 9.94 -7.46 33.57
C ALA A 167 11.22 -7.18 32.79
N GLU A 168 11.80 -8.22 32.19
CA GLU A 168 12.86 -8.08 31.20
C GLU A 168 12.43 -7.01 30.18
N GLN A 169 13.17 -5.91 30.15
CA GLN A 169 13.08 -4.99 29.02
C GLN A 169 13.59 -5.75 27.80
N LEU A 170 12.65 -6.35 27.07
CA LEU A 170 12.82 -6.73 25.68
C LEU A 170 13.23 -5.47 24.93
N ARG A 171 14.55 -5.25 24.83
CA ARG A 171 15.12 -4.28 23.91
C ARG A 171 14.77 -4.76 22.51
N PHE A 172 13.70 -4.21 21.95
CA PHE A 172 13.41 -4.32 20.53
C PHE A 172 14.55 -3.65 19.78
N ARG A 173 15.58 -4.43 19.44
CA ARG A 173 16.53 -4.05 18.42
C ARG A 173 15.75 -4.06 17.11
N ILE A 174 15.47 -2.87 16.59
CA ILE A 174 14.85 -2.70 15.27
C ILE A 174 15.79 -3.35 14.26
N LEU A 175 15.51 -4.61 13.92
CA LEU A 175 16.00 -5.20 12.70
C LEU A 175 15.19 -4.53 11.60
N ARG A 176 15.84 -3.58 10.89
CA ARG A 176 15.38 -3.23 9.55
C ARG A 176 15.26 -4.54 8.78
N ASP A 177 14.12 -4.69 8.11
CA ASP A 177 13.74 -5.77 7.20
C ASP A 177 12.99 -6.99 7.79
N THR A 178 11.66 -6.91 7.59
CA THR A 178 10.70 -8.01 7.38
C THR A 178 10.16 -8.73 8.63
N PRO A 179 8.83 -8.71 8.90
CA PRO A 179 8.22 -9.70 9.76
C PRO A 179 8.19 -11.05 9.02
N ARG A 180 8.92 -12.05 9.55
CA ARG A 180 8.77 -13.45 9.14
C ARG A 180 7.49 -14.02 9.76
N PHE A 181 6.58 -14.52 8.94
CA PHE A 181 5.49 -15.36 9.41
C PHE A 181 6.06 -16.76 9.68
N VAL A 182 6.04 -17.18 10.95
CA VAL A 182 6.30 -18.57 11.34
C VAL A 182 4.94 -19.27 11.35
N LEU A 183 4.78 -20.30 10.53
CA LEU A 183 3.68 -21.24 10.69
C LEU A 183 4.00 -22.10 11.91
N ALA A 184 3.23 -21.96 12.98
CA ALA A 184 3.24 -22.94 14.06
C ALA A 184 2.67 -24.25 13.48
N ALA A 185 3.53 -25.23 13.27
CA ALA A 185 3.10 -26.62 13.27
C ALA A 185 2.78 -27.00 14.72
N GLY A 186 1.68 -27.74 14.91
CA GLY A 186 1.06 -28.02 16.21
C GLY A 186 1.85 -28.89 17.15
#